data_AF-A0A7Y8MCB9-F1
#
_entry.id   AF-A0A7Y8MCB9-F1
#
_cell.length_a   1.000
_cell.length_b   1.000
_cell.length_c   1.000
_cell.angle_alpha   90.00
_cell.angle_beta   90.00
_cell.angle_gamma   90.00
#
_symmetry.space_group_name_H-M   'P 1'
#
loop_
_entity.id
_entity.type
_entity.pdbx_description
1 polymer ?
#
loop_
_entity_poly.entity_id
_entity_poly.type
_entity_poly.pdbx_seq_one_letter_code
_entity_poly.pdbx_strand_id
1 'polypeptide(L)'
;MASESGQFGIEDKSELIDKALYDIRQILEVAVDQAAASAVDVHGVDPTIFGLGIFILAIFVGYYVVWSVTPALHTPLMSVTNAISSVIVVGALLAVGTSLDVGNPISIVFGGLALIMASVNIFGGFLVTQRMLSMYKKKS
;
A
#
# COMPACT_ATOMS: atom_id res chain seq x y z
N MET A 1 -63.41 -10.72 6.22
CA MET A 1 -62.61 -11.41 5.20
C MET A 1 -62.63 -10.57 3.93
N ALA A 2 -61.97 -9.41 3.96
CA ALA A 2 -61.82 -8.49 2.83
C ALA A 2 -60.78 -7.43 3.22
N SER A 3 -59.50 -7.78 3.22
CA SER A 3 -58.39 -6.81 3.28
C SER A 3 -57.05 -7.48 2.96
N GLU A 4 -56.90 -8.11 1.79
CA GLU A 4 -55.59 -8.66 1.37
C GLU A 4 -55.22 -8.42 -0.10
N SER A 5 -56.02 -7.70 -0.89
CA SER A 5 -55.74 -7.51 -2.33
C SER A 5 -54.99 -6.23 -2.70
N GLY A 6 -54.60 -5.39 -1.72
CA GLY A 6 -53.90 -4.11 -1.95
C GLY A 6 -52.39 -4.11 -1.68
N GLN A 7 -51.85 -5.18 -1.11
CA GLN A 7 -50.47 -5.25 -0.62
C GLN A 7 -49.55 -6.07 -1.54
N PHE A 8 -50.13 -7.01 -2.29
CA PHE A 8 -49.46 -7.93 -3.21
C PHE A 8 -48.75 -7.26 -4.41
N GLY A 9 -49.08 -6.00 -4.74
CA GLY A 9 -48.51 -5.28 -5.89
C GLY A 9 -47.30 -4.38 -5.58
N ILE A 10 -47.01 -4.13 -4.30
CA ILE A 10 -45.92 -3.22 -3.87
C ILE A 10 -44.72 -4.03 -3.36
N GLU A 11 -44.95 -5.16 -2.69
CA GLU A 11 -43.90 -6.06 -2.17
C GLU A 11 -43.05 -6.69 -3.30
N ASP A 12 -43.69 -7.12 -4.40
CA ASP A 12 -43.01 -7.69 -5.57
C ASP A 12 -42.13 -6.66 -6.29
N LYS A 13 -42.56 -5.40 -6.39
CA LYS A 13 -41.73 -4.34 -6.97
C LYS A 13 -40.53 -3.95 -6.09
N SER A 14 -40.68 -3.94 -4.77
CA SER A 14 -39.55 -3.73 -3.87
C SER A 14 -38.54 -4.87 -3.94
N GLU A 15 -39.00 -6.11 -4.07
CA GLU A 15 -38.13 -7.28 -4.23
C GLU A 15 -37.38 -7.24 -5.57
N LEU A 16 -38.04 -6.80 -6.65
CA LEU A 16 -37.40 -6.58 -7.94
C LEU A 16 -36.36 -5.44 -7.90
N ILE A 17 -36.60 -4.40 -7.10
CA ILE A 17 -35.63 -3.31 -6.88
C ILE A 17 -34.44 -3.81 -6.06
N ASP A 18 -34.67 -4.57 -5.00
CA ASP A 18 -33.60 -5.13 -4.16
C ASP A 18 -32.75 -6.13 -4.93
N LYS A 19 -33.37 -6.94 -5.79
CA LYS A 19 -32.66 -7.85 -6.69
C LYS A 19 -31.83 -7.10 -7.74
N ALA A 20 -32.37 -6.05 -8.32
CA ALA A 20 -31.63 -5.19 -9.25
C ALA A 20 -30.45 -4.48 -8.55
N LEU A 21 -30.62 -4.03 -7.30
CA LEU A 21 -29.55 -3.43 -6.51
C LEU A 21 -28.47 -4.44 -6.11
N TYR A 22 -28.87 -5.68 -5.82
CA TYR A 22 -27.94 -6.79 -5.57
C TYR A 22 -27.10 -7.10 -6.82
N ASP A 23 -27.74 -7.26 -7.98
CA ASP A 23 -27.05 -7.52 -9.24
C ASP A 23 -26.09 -6.37 -9.61
N ILE A 24 -26.50 -5.11 -9.40
CA ILE A 24 -25.64 -3.95 -9.63
C ILE A 24 -24.44 -3.94 -8.69
N ARG A 25 -24.63 -4.22 -7.39
CA ARG A 25 -23.53 -4.31 -6.42
C ARG A 25 -22.58 -5.45 -6.77
N GLN A 26 -23.11 -6.60 -7.16
CA GLN A 26 -22.33 -7.75 -7.58
C GLN A 26 -21.50 -7.46 -8.83
N ILE A 27 -22.09 -6.78 -9.83
CA ILE A 27 -21.37 -6.35 -11.04
C ILE A 27 -20.29 -5.31 -10.69
N LEU A 28 -20.58 -4.38 -9.78
CA LEU A 28 -19.62 -3.37 -9.33
C LEU A 28 -18.44 -4.00 -8.60
N GLU A 29 -18.69 -4.97 -7.73
CA GLU A 29 -17.67 -5.68 -6.95
C GLU A 29 -16.78 -6.55 -7.85
N VAL A 30 -17.38 -7.25 -8.82
CA VAL A 30 -16.64 -8.01 -9.85
C VAL A 30 -15.81 -7.09 -10.75
N ALA A 31 -16.31 -5.91 -11.11
CA ALA A 31 -15.58 -4.94 -11.93
C ALA A 31 -14.38 -4.33 -11.17
N VAL A 32 -14.52 -4.09 -9.86
CA VAL A 32 -13.42 -3.63 -9.00
C VAL A 32 -12.34 -4.70 -8.86
N ASP A 33 -12.72 -5.96 -8.67
CA ASP A 33 -11.79 -7.10 -8.63
C ASP A 33 -11.06 -7.30 -9.96
N GLN A 34 -11.77 -7.15 -11.10
CA GLN A 34 -11.16 -7.24 -12.43
C GLN A 34 -10.22 -6.08 -12.74
N ALA A 35 -10.52 -4.86 -12.28
CA ALA A 35 -9.60 -3.74 -12.39
C ALA A 35 -8.30 -3.99 -11.62
N ALA A 36 -8.38 -4.53 -10.40
CA ALA A 36 -7.22 -4.91 -9.61
C ALA A 36 -6.38 -6.02 -10.28
N ALA A 37 -7.02 -7.00 -10.91
CA ALA A 37 -6.35 -8.08 -11.63
C ALA A 37 -5.66 -7.59 -12.92
N SER A 38 -6.29 -6.68 -13.67
CA SER A 38 -5.78 -6.19 -14.96
C SER A 38 -4.49 -5.37 -14.87
N ALA A 39 -4.16 -4.79 -13.71
CA ALA A 39 -2.89 -4.09 -13.50
C ALA A 39 -1.68 -5.04 -13.41
N VAL A 40 -1.93 -6.34 -13.17
CA VAL A 40 -0.88 -7.35 -12.97
C VAL A 40 -0.62 -8.16 -14.25
N ASP A 41 -1.57 -8.20 -15.19
CA ASP A 41 -1.60 -9.15 -16.30
C ASP A 41 -1.15 -8.57 -17.66
N VAL A 42 -0.15 -7.68 -17.66
CA VAL A 42 0.25 -6.97 -18.88
C VAL A 42 1.03 -7.87 -19.87
N HIS A 43 1.48 -9.06 -19.49
CA HIS A 43 2.38 -9.88 -20.34
C HIS A 43 2.16 -11.41 -20.39
N GLY A 44 1.15 -11.99 -19.75
CA GLY A 44 0.99 -13.47 -19.74
C GLY A 44 2.18 -14.21 -19.12
N VAL A 45 3.00 -13.48 -18.35
CA VAL A 45 4.12 -13.97 -17.57
C VAL A 45 3.64 -14.08 -16.14
N ASP A 46 3.93 -15.19 -15.46
CA ASP A 46 3.53 -15.37 -14.06
C ASP A 46 3.96 -14.16 -13.21
N PRO A 47 3.07 -13.59 -12.37
CA PRO A 47 3.36 -12.40 -11.56
C PRO A 47 4.62 -12.55 -10.69
N THR A 48 4.91 -13.78 -10.27
CA THR A 48 6.11 -14.13 -9.50
C THR A 48 7.38 -14.01 -10.33
N ILE A 49 7.38 -14.48 -11.59
CA ILE A 49 8.51 -14.39 -12.52
C ILE A 49 8.76 -12.93 -12.89
N PHE A 50 7.70 -12.18 -13.14
CA PHE A 50 7.77 -10.74 -13.42
C PHE A 50 8.34 -9.97 -12.22
N GLY A 51 7.82 -10.21 -11.01
CA GLY A 51 8.33 -9.60 -9.78
C GLY A 51 9.79 -9.97 -9.48
N LEU A 52 10.18 -11.21 -9.75
CA LEU A 52 11.57 -11.68 -9.61
C LEU A 52 12.49 -11.00 -10.65
N GLY A 53 12.00 -10.75 -11.86
CA GLY A 53 12.70 -9.94 -12.86
C GLY A 53 12.97 -8.53 -12.37
N ILE A 54 11.95 -7.84 -11.87
CA ILE A 54 12.09 -6.49 -11.28
C ILE A 54 13.06 -6.50 -10.10
N PHE A 55 12.96 -7.50 -9.22
CA PHE A 55 13.84 -7.64 -8.07
C PHE A 55 15.32 -7.74 -8.48
N ILE A 56 15.64 -8.59 -9.46
CA ILE A 56 17.01 -8.75 -9.97
C ILE A 56 17.50 -7.45 -10.62
N LEU A 57 16.68 -6.80 -11.46
CA LEU A 57 17.04 -5.51 -12.06
C LEU A 57 17.27 -4.44 -10.99
N ALA A 58 16.45 -4.39 -9.94
CA ALA A 58 16.59 -3.43 -8.85
C ALA A 58 17.91 -3.62 -8.08
N ILE A 59 18.39 -4.86 -7.91
CA ILE A 59 19.71 -5.13 -7.30
C ILE A 59 20.83 -4.53 -8.17
N PHE A 60 20.79 -4.74 -9.49
CA PHE A 60 21.78 -4.17 -10.40
C PHE A 60 21.78 -2.64 -10.34
N VAL A 61 20.60 -2.01 -10.40
CA VAL A 61 20.47 -0.56 -10.29
C VAL A 61 21.01 -0.06 -8.95
N GLY A 62 20.65 -0.71 -7.84
CA GLY A 62 21.13 -0.36 -6.51
C GLY A 62 22.65 -0.43 -6.37
N TYR A 63 23.27 -1.47 -6.93
CA TYR A 63 24.73 -1.61 -6.94
C TYR A 63 25.42 -0.44 -7.67
N TYR A 64 24.98 -0.11 -8.89
CA TYR A 64 25.55 0.99 -9.68
C TYR A 64 25.34 2.36 -9.01
N VAL A 65 24.18 2.59 -8.39
CA VAL A 65 23.88 3.85 -7.68
C VAL A 65 24.81 4.05 -6.49
N VAL A 66 25.06 3.00 -5.69
CA VAL A 66 25.93 3.10 -4.50
C VAL A 66 27.41 3.21 -4.87
N TRP A 67 27.85 2.53 -5.93
CA TRP A 67 29.26 2.60 -6.37
C TRP A 67 29.66 3.94 -6.98
N SER A 68 28.70 4.78 -7.37
CA SER A 68 28.95 6.06 -8.04
C SER A 68 29.15 7.25 -7.07
N VAL A 69 29.41 7.00 -5.78
CA VAL A 69 29.52 8.06 -4.75
C VAL A 69 30.96 8.31 -4.29
N THR A 70 31.28 9.58 -4.00
CA THR A 70 32.61 9.99 -3.51
C THR A 70 32.88 9.42 -2.10
N PRO A 71 34.12 8.97 -1.78
CA PRO A 71 34.41 8.29 -0.51
C PRO A 71 34.06 9.06 0.78
N ALA A 72 34.05 10.38 0.74
CA ALA A 72 33.66 11.23 1.87
C ALA A 72 32.16 11.11 2.25
N LEU A 73 31.34 10.53 1.37
CA LEU A 73 29.89 10.41 1.55
C LEU A 73 29.46 9.03 2.03
N HIS A 74 30.33 8.04 2.24
CA HIS A 74 29.89 6.72 2.73
C HIS A 74 29.13 6.80 4.06
N THR A 75 29.56 7.67 4.98
CA THR A 75 28.89 7.85 6.28
C THR A 75 27.51 8.55 6.15
N PRO A 76 27.38 9.66 5.40
CA PRO A 76 26.07 10.20 5.03
C PRO A 76 25.18 9.21 4.26
N LEU A 77 25.77 8.44 3.34
CA LEU A 77 25.05 7.46 2.51
C LEU A 77 24.49 6.33 3.36
N MET A 78 25.23 5.88 4.37
CA MET A 78 24.74 4.89 5.34
C MET A 78 23.48 5.41 6.06
N SER A 79 23.46 6.69 6.46
CA SER A 79 22.29 7.31 7.09
C SER A 79 21.10 7.44 6.11
N VAL A 80 21.37 7.74 4.83
CA VAL A 80 20.33 7.76 3.79
C VAL A 80 19.75 6.38 3.55
N THR A 81 20.58 5.33 3.49
CA THR A 81 20.08 3.95 3.34
C THR A 81 19.22 3.51 4.53
N ASN A 82 19.52 4.02 5.74
CA ASN A 82 18.68 3.80 6.91
C ASN A 82 17.28 4.42 6.70
N ALA A 83 17.20 5.66 6.20
CA ALA A 83 15.91 6.28 5.86
C ALA A 83 15.16 5.52 4.74
N ILE A 84 15.85 5.08 3.68
CA ILE A 84 15.26 4.36 2.54
C ILE A 84 14.65 3.01 2.98
N SER A 85 15.25 2.33 3.96
CA SER A 85 14.70 1.09 4.51
C SER A 85 13.28 1.24 5.07
N SER A 86 12.84 2.47 5.33
CA SER A 86 11.51 2.79 5.83
C SER A 86 10.37 2.62 4.82
N VAL A 87 10.63 2.04 3.64
CA VAL A 87 9.58 1.63 2.68
C VAL A 87 8.51 0.73 3.32
N ILE A 88 8.84 0.08 4.45
CA ILE A 88 7.92 -0.67 5.31
C ILE A 88 6.66 0.10 5.72
N VAL A 89 6.68 1.45 5.68
CA VAL A 89 5.52 2.31 5.97
C VAL A 89 4.33 1.98 5.06
N VAL A 90 4.58 1.58 3.80
CA VAL A 90 3.55 1.19 2.85
C VAL A 90 2.83 -0.08 3.32
N GLY A 91 3.60 -1.07 3.79
CA GLY A 91 3.04 -2.31 4.34
C GLY A 91 2.25 -2.07 5.62
N ALA A 92 2.74 -1.20 6.51
CA ALA A 92 2.01 -0.80 7.72
C ALA A 92 0.69 -0.11 7.40
N LEU A 93 0.68 0.79 6.41
CA LEU A 93 -0.53 1.50 5.97
C LEU A 93 -1.55 0.52 5.35
N LEU A 94 -1.11 -0.44 4.55
CA LEU A 94 -1.98 -1.50 4.00
C LEU A 94 -2.56 -2.41 5.09
N ALA A 95 -1.76 -2.75 6.11
CA ALA A 95 -2.22 -3.57 7.23
C ALA A 95 -3.29 -2.86 8.07
N VAL A 96 -3.13 -1.56 8.33
CA VAL A 96 -4.16 -0.76 9.01
C VAL A 96 -5.36 -0.52 8.10
N GLY A 97 -5.13 -0.18 6.82
CA GLY A 97 -6.19 0.13 5.87
C GLY A 97 -7.16 -1.03 5.64
N THR A 98 -6.63 -2.24 5.42
CA THR A 98 -7.46 -3.44 5.22
C THR A 98 -8.15 -3.92 6.50
N SER A 99 -7.60 -3.62 7.68
CA SER A 99 -8.19 -4.04 8.96
C SER A 99 -9.35 -3.16 9.43
N LEU A 100 -9.49 -1.94 8.89
CA LEU A 100 -10.68 -1.11 9.09
C LEU A 100 -11.92 -1.74 8.44
N ASP A 101 -11.78 -2.41 7.30
CA ASP A 101 -12.87 -3.11 6.62
C ASP A 101 -13.15 -4.49 7.22
N VAL A 102 -12.11 -5.25 7.57
CA VAL A 102 -12.23 -6.64 8.05
C VAL A 102 -12.52 -6.72 9.56
N GLY A 103 -12.43 -5.59 10.28
CA GLY A 103 -12.79 -5.49 11.70
C GLY A 103 -11.86 -6.25 12.65
N ASN A 104 -10.62 -6.53 12.23
CA ASN A 104 -9.66 -7.28 13.06
C ASN A 104 -8.87 -6.32 13.98
N PRO A 105 -9.13 -6.31 15.29
CA PRO A 105 -8.49 -5.37 16.23
C PRO A 105 -6.98 -5.60 16.36
N ILE A 106 -6.51 -6.83 16.12
CA ILE A 106 -5.09 -7.18 16.23
C ILE A 106 -4.29 -6.50 15.11
N SER A 107 -4.78 -6.56 13.87
CA SER A 107 -4.12 -5.93 12.72
C SER A 107 -4.04 -4.41 12.85
N ILE A 108 -5.06 -3.77 13.43
CA ILE A 108 -5.04 -2.32 13.69
C ILE A 108 -3.95 -1.96 14.70
N VAL A 109 -3.84 -2.70 15.80
CA VAL A 109 -2.83 -2.44 16.84
C VAL A 109 -1.42 -2.67 16.31
N PHE A 110 -1.17 -3.80 15.64
CA PHE A 110 0.16 -4.10 15.09
C PHE A 110 0.52 -3.20 13.91
N GLY A 111 -0.44 -2.88 13.03
CA GLY A 111 -0.25 -1.94 11.93
C GLY A 111 0.02 -0.52 12.43
N GLY A 112 -0.69 -0.07 13.47
CA GLY A 112 -0.44 1.20 14.13
C GLY A 112 0.96 1.26 14.79
N LEU A 113 1.37 0.20 15.48
CA LEU A 113 2.71 0.08 16.05
C LEU A 113 3.79 0.11 14.95
N ALA A 114 3.58 -0.61 13.86
CA ALA A 114 4.46 -0.63 12.70
C ALA A 114 4.56 0.76 12.05
N LEU A 115 3.46 1.51 11.99
CA LEU A 115 3.43 2.88 11.45
C LEU A 115 4.24 3.86 12.30
N ILE A 116 4.15 3.74 13.63
CA ILE A 116 4.96 4.54 14.58
C ILE A 116 6.45 4.21 14.40
N MET A 117 6.80 2.92 14.35
CA MET A 117 8.19 2.49 14.16
C MET A 117 8.76 2.93 12.80
N ALA A 118 7.97 2.80 11.73
CA ALA A 118 8.35 3.29 10.41
C ALA A 118 8.58 4.81 10.42
N SER A 119 7.70 5.57 11.08
CA SER A 119 7.83 7.02 11.20
C SER A 119 9.13 7.42 11.91
N VAL A 120 9.49 6.77 13.00
CA VAL A 120 10.75 7.03 13.71
C VAL A 120 11.97 6.78 12.80
N ASN A 121 11.94 5.73 12.00
CA ASN A 121 13.03 5.42 11.07
C ASN A 121 13.17 6.47 9.95
N ILE A 122 12.04 6.92 9.38
CA ILE A 122 11.99 8.02 8.40
C ILE A 122 12.59 9.30 9.00
N PHE A 123 12.01 9.79 10.10
CA PHE A 123 12.40 11.06 10.68
C PHE A 123 13.81 11.00 11.29
N GLY A 124 14.17 9.90 11.95
CA GLY A 124 15.50 9.69 12.50
C GLY A 124 16.59 9.63 11.43
N GLY A 125 16.34 8.90 10.34
CA GLY A 125 17.27 8.81 9.21
C GLY A 125 17.51 10.16 8.54
N PHE A 126 16.46 10.97 8.33
CA PHE A 126 16.62 12.30 7.74
C PHE A 126 17.26 13.33 8.69
N LEU A 127 16.92 13.33 9.99
CA LEU A 127 17.53 14.23 10.97
C LEU A 127 19.04 13.99 11.14
N VAL A 128 19.46 12.73 11.23
CA VAL A 128 20.88 12.37 11.35
C VAL A 128 21.64 12.77 10.07
N THR A 129 21.06 12.49 8.90
CA THR A 129 21.65 12.88 7.61
C THR A 129 21.83 14.40 7.51
N GLN A 130 20.83 15.18 7.91
CA GLN A 130 20.92 16.64 7.92
C GLN A 130 22.00 17.16 8.88
N ARG A 131 22.14 16.53 10.06
CA ARG A 131 23.20 16.86 11.02
C ARG A 131 24.60 16.51 10.49
N MET A 132 24.74 15.42 9.74
CA MET A 132 26.00 15.05 9.09
C MET A 132 26.35 15.99 7.94
N LEU A 133 25.37 16.41 7.13
CA LEU A 133 25.58 17.34 6.02
C LEU A 133 25.79 18.79 6.48
N SER A 134 25.21 19.19 7.62
CA SER A 134 25.43 20.53 8.16
C SER A 134 26.86 20.75 8.65
N MET A 135 27.58 19.68 9.01
CA MET A 135 29.00 19.73 9.39
C MET A 135 29.94 20.01 8.22
N TYR A 136 29.49 19.83 6.97
CA TYR A 136 30.23 20.18 5.77
C TYR A 136 29.95 21.60 5.25
N LYS A 137 29.00 22.33 5.88
CA LYS A 137 28.76 23.73 5.56
C LYS A 137 29.80 24.60 6.27
N LYS A 138 30.64 25.29 5.48
CA LYS A 138 31.64 26.25 5.98
C LYS A 138 30.93 27.34 6.80
N LYS A 139 31.38 27.53 8.04
CA LYS A 139 30.92 28.61 8.93
C LYS A 139 31.29 29.95 8.27
N SER A 140 30.28 30.69 7.80
CA SER A 140 30.37 32.14 7.62
C SER A 140 29.97 32.82 8.91
#